data_AF-A0A3P5WYR7-F1
#
_entry.id   AF-A0A3P5WYR7-F1
#
_cell.length_a   1.000
_cell.length_b   1.000
_cell.length_c   1.000
_cell.angle_alpha   90.00
_cell.angle_beta   90.00
_cell.angle_gamma   90.00
#
_symmetry.space_group_name_H-M   'P 1'
#
loop_
_entity.id
_entity.type
_entity.pdbx_description
1 polymer ?
#
loop_
_entity_poly.entity_id
_entity_poly.type
_entity_poly.pdbx_seq_one_letter_code
_entity_poly.pdbx_strand_id
1 'polypeptide(L)'
;MSDQIDLQRQLVLVLRALEAVLPYAEEAGIVTDYESAYDEWEDIVQAFYSSFVLLPLCDTTTRLSPHMFHRLGFEFEAKKYAIVAAYGQHTFAVFDFIKGANNRMLLVLRPVGAKSEVSDLLVLPEDCENFGVEALTAF
;
A
#
# COMPACT_ATOMS: atom_id res chain seq x y z
N MET A 1 -22.59 -4.31 15.87
CA MET A 1 -21.33 -3.55 16.00
C MET A 1 -20.64 -3.69 14.65
N SER A 2 -20.34 -2.60 13.94
CA SER A 2 -19.51 -2.76 12.73
C SER A 2 -18.11 -3.11 13.20
N ASP A 3 -17.63 -4.29 12.86
CA ASP A 3 -16.21 -4.64 13.04
C ASP A 3 -15.40 -3.70 12.15
N GLN A 4 -14.96 -2.58 12.72
CA GLN A 4 -14.13 -1.63 12.00
C GLN A 4 -12.76 -2.27 11.81
N ILE A 5 -12.30 -2.31 10.57
CA ILE A 5 -11.00 -2.87 10.25
C ILE A 5 -9.90 -1.93 10.71
N ASP A 6 -8.95 -2.51 11.43
CA ASP A 6 -7.69 -1.87 11.76
C ASP A 6 -6.76 -1.91 10.54
N LEU A 7 -6.81 -0.85 9.73
CA LEU A 7 -6.02 -0.73 8.50
C LEU A 7 -4.51 -0.75 8.78
N GLN A 8 -4.05 -0.16 9.88
CA GLN A 8 -2.65 -0.19 10.28
C GLN A 8 -2.20 -1.64 10.50
N ARG A 9 -2.99 -2.41 11.26
CA ARG A 9 -2.71 -3.83 11.49
C ARG A 9 -2.71 -4.63 10.20
N GLN A 10 -3.65 -4.38 9.27
CA GLN A 10 -3.66 -5.09 7.99
C GLN A 10 -2.40 -4.79 7.15
N LEU A 11 -1.95 -3.54 7.15
CA LEU A 11 -0.70 -3.16 6.48
C LEU A 11 0.53 -3.81 7.14
N VAL A 12 0.58 -3.90 8.47
CA VAL A 12 1.66 -4.64 9.15
C VAL A 12 1.66 -6.12 8.74
N LEU A 13 0.48 -6.74 8.62
CA LEU A 13 0.38 -8.13 8.19
C LEU A 13 0.82 -8.32 6.73
N VAL A 14 0.47 -7.41 5.83
CA VAL A 14 0.88 -7.50 4.43
C VAL A 14 2.40 -7.39 4.28
N LEU A 15 3.04 -6.45 4.98
CA LEU A 15 4.49 -6.28 4.93
C LEU A 15 5.21 -7.52 5.44
N ARG A 16 4.77 -8.09 6.58
CA ARG A 16 5.34 -9.34 7.12
C ARG A 16 5.18 -10.53 6.17
N ALA A 17 4.05 -10.59 5.47
CA ALA A 17 3.81 -11.66 4.50
C ALA A 17 4.74 -11.53 3.28
N LEU A 18 4.97 -10.31 2.80
CA LEU A 18 5.93 -10.02 1.74
C LEU A 18 7.38 -10.33 2.18
N GLU A 19 7.75 -9.96 3.40
CA GLU A 19 9.04 -10.34 4.01
C GLU A 19 9.25 -11.85 4.06
N ALA A 20 8.19 -12.62 4.34
CA ALA A 20 8.25 -14.07 4.37
C ALA A 20 8.35 -14.71 2.98
N VAL A 21 7.77 -14.07 1.95
CA VAL A 21 7.81 -14.56 0.56
C VAL A 21 9.09 -14.17 -0.18
N LEU A 22 9.71 -13.06 0.21
CA LEU A 22 10.91 -12.50 -0.41
C LEU A 22 11.99 -13.54 -0.75
N PRO A 23 12.44 -14.41 0.17
CA PRO A 23 13.48 -15.39 -0.12
C PRO A 23 13.10 -16.37 -1.23
N TYR A 24 11.84 -16.76 -1.32
CA TYR A 24 11.35 -17.69 -2.34
C TYR A 24 11.18 -17.01 -3.70
N ALA A 25 10.77 -15.74 -3.71
CA ALA A 25 10.72 -14.95 -4.93
C ALA A 25 12.13 -14.78 -5.53
N GLU A 26 13.12 -14.45 -4.69
CA GLU A 26 14.53 -14.33 -5.10
C GLU A 26 15.10 -15.67 -5.58
N GLU A 27 14.81 -16.78 -4.90
CA GLU A 27 15.22 -18.13 -5.32
C GLU A 27 14.58 -18.53 -6.67
N ALA A 28 13.36 -18.08 -6.93
CA ALA A 28 12.67 -18.26 -8.21
C ALA A 28 13.20 -17.33 -9.33
N GLY A 29 14.15 -16.44 -9.03
CA GLY A 29 14.70 -15.49 -9.98
C GLY A 29 13.81 -14.27 -10.24
N ILE A 30 12.83 -14.01 -9.39
CA ILE A 30 11.98 -12.82 -9.46
C ILE A 30 12.78 -11.63 -8.92
N VAL A 31 12.81 -10.55 -9.70
CA VAL A 31 13.47 -9.30 -9.33
C VAL A 31 12.56 -8.53 -8.37
N THR A 32 13.04 -8.26 -7.15
CA THR A 32 12.23 -7.67 -6.07
C THR A 32 12.71 -6.28 -5.66
N ASP A 33 13.73 -5.73 -6.31
CA ASP A 33 14.17 -4.36 -6.08
C ASP A 33 13.26 -3.39 -6.81
N TYR A 34 12.91 -2.26 -6.18
CA TYR A 34 11.87 -1.37 -6.70
C TYR A 34 12.20 -0.74 -8.06
N GLU A 35 13.48 -0.49 -8.36
CA GLU A 35 13.88 0.14 -9.62
C GLU A 35 13.86 -0.84 -10.80
N SER A 36 14.00 -2.14 -10.55
CA SER A 36 14.12 -3.18 -11.59
C SER A 36 13.08 -4.29 -11.49
N ALA A 37 12.17 -4.23 -10.50
CA ALA A 37 11.07 -5.16 -10.36
C ALA A 37 10.21 -5.11 -11.62
N TYR A 38 10.05 -6.28 -12.24
CA TYR A 38 9.13 -6.48 -13.35
C TYR A 38 7.75 -6.89 -12.83
N ASP A 39 6.76 -6.92 -13.74
CA ASP A 39 5.34 -7.20 -13.52
C ASP A 39 5.07 -8.32 -12.47
N GLU A 40 5.93 -9.35 -12.36
CA GLU A 40 5.74 -10.47 -11.44
C GLU A 40 5.79 -10.08 -9.95
N TRP A 41 6.75 -9.25 -9.53
CA TRP A 41 6.83 -8.83 -8.12
C TRP A 41 5.69 -7.88 -7.77
N GLU A 42 5.33 -6.98 -8.68
CA GLU A 42 4.19 -6.09 -8.53
C GLU A 42 2.87 -6.87 -8.39
N ASP A 43 2.69 -7.95 -9.15
CA ASP A 43 1.52 -8.82 -9.06
C ASP A 43 1.45 -9.54 -7.71
N ILE A 44 2.59 -9.99 -7.17
CA ILE A 44 2.66 -10.55 -5.81
C ILE A 44 2.24 -9.47 -4.80
N VAL A 45 2.87 -8.30 -4.85
CA VAL A 45 2.56 -7.17 -3.95
C VAL A 45 1.06 -6.81 -3.99
N GLN A 46 0.50 -6.65 -5.19
CA GLN A 46 -0.91 -6.32 -5.38
C GLN A 46 -1.84 -7.44 -4.87
N ALA A 47 -1.48 -8.71 -5.07
CA ALA A 47 -2.27 -9.84 -4.58
C ALA A 47 -2.31 -9.90 -3.05
N PHE A 48 -1.17 -9.69 -2.40
CA PHE A 48 -1.07 -9.60 -0.95
C PHE A 48 -1.85 -8.39 -0.41
N TYR A 49 -1.67 -7.21 -0.99
CA TYR A 49 -2.42 -6.01 -0.62
C TYR A 49 -3.93 -6.20 -0.74
N SER A 50 -4.37 -6.77 -1.86
CA SER A 50 -5.80 -7.04 -2.10
C SER A 50 -6.37 -8.01 -1.06
N SER A 51 -5.61 -9.04 -0.69
CA SER A 51 -6.05 -10.09 0.23
C SER A 51 -6.09 -9.64 1.68
N PHE A 52 -5.09 -8.88 2.13
CA PHE A 52 -4.96 -8.47 3.53
C PHE A 52 -5.66 -7.14 3.82
N VAL A 53 -5.78 -6.25 2.84
CA VAL A 53 -6.28 -4.89 3.09
C VAL A 53 -7.62 -4.67 2.37
N LEU A 54 -7.66 -4.78 1.05
CA LEU A 54 -8.83 -4.36 0.28
C LEU A 54 -10.04 -5.26 0.48
N LEU A 55 -9.88 -6.58 0.38
CA LEU A 55 -10.98 -7.53 0.52
C LEU A 55 -11.61 -7.47 1.92
N PRO A 56 -10.85 -7.52 3.03
CA PRO A 56 -11.42 -7.31 4.35
C PRO A 56 -12.18 -5.97 4.44
N LEU A 57 -11.59 -4.89 3.93
CA LEU A 57 -12.22 -3.57 3.96
C LEU A 57 -13.57 -3.59 3.24
N CYS A 58 -13.60 -4.17 2.04
CA CYS A 58 -14.82 -4.31 1.24
C CYS A 58 -15.85 -5.22 1.93
N ASP A 59 -15.44 -6.31 2.57
CA ASP A 59 -16.35 -7.24 3.25
C ASP A 59 -17.05 -6.59 4.46
N THR A 60 -16.37 -5.66 5.13
CA THR A 60 -16.94 -4.89 6.26
C THR A 60 -17.79 -3.70 5.84
N THR A 61 -17.77 -3.32 4.55
CA THR A 61 -18.55 -2.20 4.02
C THR A 61 -19.28 -2.56 2.74
N THR A 62 -20.61 -2.48 2.75
CA THR A 62 -21.44 -2.78 1.57
C THR A 62 -21.30 -1.79 0.42
N ARG A 63 -20.39 -0.80 0.50
CA ARG A 63 -20.25 0.33 -0.44
C ARG A 63 -18.96 0.32 -1.26
N LEU A 64 -17.96 -0.49 -0.90
CA LEU A 64 -16.66 -0.51 -1.57
C LEU A 64 -16.44 -1.87 -2.23
N SER A 65 -15.63 -1.88 -3.29
CA SER A 65 -15.20 -3.08 -3.97
C SER A 65 -13.73 -2.94 -4.37
N PRO A 66 -12.93 -4.03 -4.43
CA PRO A 66 -11.49 -3.93 -4.69
C PRO A 66 -11.14 -3.17 -5.98
N HIS A 67 -11.96 -3.31 -7.03
CA HIS A 67 -11.74 -2.62 -8.31
C HIS A 67 -11.92 -1.09 -8.25
N MET A 68 -12.54 -0.58 -7.19
CA MET A 68 -12.70 0.86 -6.95
C MET A 68 -11.43 1.49 -6.36
N PHE A 69 -10.46 0.68 -5.94
CA PHE A 69 -9.18 1.16 -5.43
C PHE A 69 -8.15 1.30 -6.54
N HIS A 70 -7.17 2.14 -6.26
CA HIS A 70 -5.99 2.32 -7.09
C HIS A 70 -5.04 1.11 -6.97
N ARG A 71 -4.36 0.77 -8.07
CA ARG A 71 -3.34 -0.28 -8.11
C ARG A 71 -2.01 0.24 -7.59
N LEU A 72 -1.36 -0.50 -6.69
CA LEU A 72 -0.06 -0.10 -6.14
C LEU A 72 1.01 0.02 -7.24
N GLY A 73 1.93 0.98 -7.10
CA GLY A 73 3.07 1.19 -8.00
C GLY A 73 2.77 1.99 -9.28
N PHE A 74 1.50 2.27 -9.59
CA PHE A 74 1.09 3.00 -10.80
C PHE A 74 0.75 4.45 -10.53
N GLU A 75 0.75 5.30 -11.55
CA GLU A 75 0.28 6.69 -11.41
C GLU A 75 -1.16 6.76 -10.92
N PHE A 76 -1.44 7.74 -10.04
CA PHE A 76 -2.74 7.86 -9.39
C PHE A 76 -3.87 8.03 -10.41
N GLU A 77 -4.82 7.11 -10.34
CA GLU A 77 -5.99 7.11 -11.20
C GLU A 77 -7.11 7.99 -10.60
N ALA A 78 -7.61 8.92 -11.40
CA ALA A 78 -8.75 9.74 -10.98
C ALA A 78 -9.97 8.88 -10.62
N LYS A 79 -10.70 9.28 -9.57
CA LYS A 79 -11.93 8.60 -9.09
C LYS A 79 -11.70 7.20 -8.49
N LYS A 80 -10.46 6.81 -8.22
CA LYS A 80 -10.15 5.62 -7.41
C LYS A 80 -10.05 5.98 -5.93
N TYR A 81 -10.20 4.99 -5.07
CA TYR A 81 -9.90 5.12 -3.64
C TYR A 81 -8.47 4.67 -3.35
N ALA A 82 -7.89 5.23 -2.30
CA ALA A 82 -6.62 4.77 -1.73
C ALA A 82 -6.72 4.67 -0.21
N ILE A 83 -5.88 3.81 0.37
CA ILE A 83 -5.63 3.83 1.81
C ILE A 83 -4.73 5.02 2.09
N VAL A 84 -5.12 5.86 3.05
CA VAL A 84 -4.35 7.03 3.46
C VAL A 84 -3.88 6.90 4.89
N ALA A 85 -2.80 7.59 5.21
CA ALA A 85 -2.29 7.74 6.56
C ALA A 85 -1.70 9.14 6.75
N ALA A 86 -1.77 9.64 7.99
CA ALA A 86 -1.10 10.88 8.38
C ALA A 86 0.35 10.58 8.77
N TYR A 87 1.27 11.41 8.26
CA TYR A 87 2.68 11.42 8.67
C TYR A 87 3.09 12.88 8.92
N GLY A 88 3.38 13.21 10.18
CA GLY A 88 3.56 14.60 10.60
C GLY A 88 2.29 15.44 10.43
N GLN A 89 2.37 16.52 9.66
CA GLN A 89 1.23 17.44 9.41
C GLN A 89 0.53 17.18 8.07
N HIS A 90 0.89 16.09 7.37
CA HIS A 90 0.43 15.81 6.01
C HIS A 90 -0.25 14.44 5.93
N THR A 91 -1.20 14.33 5.00
CA THR A 91 -1.84 13.07 4.64
C THR A 91 -1.22 12.53 3.36
N PHE A 92 -0.87 11.24 3.38
CA PHE A 92 -0.30 10.53 2.25
C PHE A 92 -1.17 9.32 1.91
N ALA A 93 -1.17 8.93 0.65
CA ALA A 93 -1.72 7.65 0.21
C ALA A 93 -0.64 6.57 0.22
N VAL A 94 -1.02 5.36 0.61
CA VAL A 94 -0.22 4.16 0.40
C VAL A 94 -0.11 3.93 -1.11
N PHE A 95 1.08 4.15 -1.64
CA PHE A 95 1.37 4.12 -3.06
C PHE A 95 1.92 2.76 -3.49
N ASP A 96 2.85 2.21 -2.71
CA ASP A 96 3.47 0.93 -2.99
C ASP A 96 4.14 0.34 -1.73
N PHE A 97 4.76 -0.84 -1.86
CA PHE A 97 5.61 -1.47 -0.85
C PHE A 97 6.98 -1.80 -1.43
N ILE A 98 8.04 -1.46 -0.70
CA ILE A 98 9.43 -1.62 -1.15
C ILE A 98 10.26 -2.45 -0.17
N LYS A 99 11.21 -3.22 -0.71
CA LYS A 99 12.27 -3.87 0.06
C LYS A 99 13.30 -2.82 0.53
N GLY A 100 13.34 -2.59 1.84
CA GLY A 100 14.37 -1.79 2.50
C GLY A 100 15.59 -2.61 2.91
N ALA A 101 16.39 -2.04 3.82
CA ALA A 101 17.57 -2.72 4.36
C ALA A 101 17.19 -4.00 5.14
N ASN A 102 18.07 -5.01 5.09
CA ASN A 102 17.89 -6.31 5.76
C ASN A 102 16.59 -7.04 5.38
N ASN A 103 16.12 -6.87 4.14
CA ASN A 103 14.88 -7.46 3.62
C ASN A 103 13.61 -7.04 4.37
N ARG A 104 13.66 -5.93 5.11
CA ARG A 104 12.47 -5.35 5.76
C ARG A 104 11.60 -4.64 4.72
N MET A 105 10.31 -4.94 4.68
CA MET A 105 9.39 -4.27 3.76
C MET A 105 8.89 -2.96 4.36
N LEU A 106 8.80 -1.92 3.54
CA LEU A 106 8.41 -0.56 3.92
C LEU A 106 7.20 -0.10 3.11
N LEU A 107 6.41 0.82 3.67
CA LEU A 107 5.40 1.56 2.93
C LEU A 107 6.09 2.64 2.09
N VAL A 108 5.67 2.75 0.83
CA VAL A 108 5.90 3.93 0.00
C VAL A 108 4.66 4.80 0.13
N LEU A 109 4.82 5.97 0.73
CA LEU A 109 3.75 6.96 0.91
C LEU A 109 3.92 8.10 -0.08
N ARG A 110 2.90 8.33 -0.90
CA ARG A 110 2.89 9.44 -1.87
C ARG A 110 1.90 10.51 -1.40
N PRO A 111 2.27 11.79 -1.40
CA PRO A 111 1.37 12.86 -0.97
C PRO A 111 0.13 12.93 -1.86
N VAL A 112 -1.01 13.23 -1.24
CA VAL A 112 -2.28 13.40 -1.95
C VAL A 112 -2.46 14.87 -2.34
N GLY A 113 -2.79 15.14 -3.61
CA GLY A 113 -3.04 16.47 -4.17
C GLY A 113 -2.02 16.95 -5.21
N ALA A 114 -2.51 17.74 -6.18
CA ALA A 114 -1.69 18.36 -7.22
C ALA A 114 -0.76 19.42 -6.60
N LYS A 115 0.56 19.23 -6.71
CA LYS A 115 1.65 20.12 -6.23
C LYS A 115 2.06 19.97 -4.76
N SER A 116 2.26 18.74 -4.29
CA SER A 116 3.12 18.56 -3.12
C SER A 116 4.59 18.65 -3.55
N GLU A 117 5.36 19.53 -2.92
CA GLU A 117 6.83 19.56 -3.05
C GLU A 117 7.50 18.41 -2.26
N VAL A 118 6.70 17.64 -1.52
CA VAL A 118 7.16 16.51 -0.72
C VAL A 118 7.35 15.31 -1.64
N SER A 119 8.54 14.70 -1.61
CA SER A 119 8.82 13.44 -2.30
C SER A 119 8.11 12.27 -1.63
N ASP A 120 8.07 11.13 -2.32
CA ASP A 120 7.63 9.87 -1.71
C ASP A 120 8.41 9.59 -0.41
N LEU A 121 7.72 9.08 0.60
CA LEU A 121 8.29 8.74 1.91
C LEU A 121 8.35 7.23 2.08
N LEU A 122 9.45 6.75 2.64
CA LEU A 122 9.65 5.34 2.99
C LEU A 122 9.52 5.20 4.51
N VAL A 123 8.46 4.55 4.96
CA VAL A 123 8.11 4.51 6.39
C VAL A 123 7.56 3.16 6.81
N LEU A 124 7.51 2.93 8.12
CA LEU A 124 6.81 1.80 8.69
C LEU A 124 5.36 2.19 9.04
N PRO A 125 4.42 1.23 9.03
CA PRO A 125 3.05 1.54 9.45
C PRO A 125 2.95 2.10 10.86
N GLU A 126 3.83 1.68 11.78
CA GLU A 126 3.91 2.21 13.16
C GLU A 126 4.31 3.68 13.27
N ASP A 127 4.95 4.23 12.23
CA ASP A 127 5.36 5.64 12.21
C ASP A 127 4.23 6.57 11.71
N CYS A 128 3.08 6.01 11.35
CA CYS A 128 1.95 6.71 10.76
C CYS A 128 0.72 6.70 11.68
N GLU A 129 -0.14 7.69 11.51
CA GLU A 129 -1.36 7.86 12.30
C GLU A 129 -2.62 7.98 11.41
N ASN A 130 -3.81 7.90 12.01
CA ASN A 130 -5.09 8.21 11.36
C ASN A 130 -5.33 7.50 10.02
N PHE A 131 -5.08 6.18 9.98
CA PHE A 131 -5.33 5.39 8.78
C PHE A 131 -6.80 5.45 8.34
N GLY A 132 -7.02 5.60 7.04
CA GLY A 132 -8.35 5.78 6.47
C GLY A 132 -8.43 5.41 5.00
N VAL A 133 -9.56 5.75 4.39
CA VAL A 133 -9.86 5.55 2.97
C VAL A 133 -10.30 6.87 2.39
N GLU A 134 -9.64 7.33 1.35
CA GLU A 134 -10.00 8.58 0.66
C GLU A 134 -10.09 8.38 -0.85
N ALA A 135 -10.94 9.19 -1.50
CA ALA A 135 -11.01 9.23 -2.96
C ALA A 135 -9.86 10.09 -3.50
N LEU A 136 -9.09 9.55 -4.43
CA LEU A 136 -8.05 10.26 -5.14
C LEU A 136 -8.69 11.34 -6.02
N THR A 137 -8.32 12.60 -5.76
CA THR A 137 -8.68 13.73 -6.61
C THR A 137 -7.78 13.74 -7.85
N ALA A 138 -8.27 14.30 -8.96
CA ALA A 138 -7.48 14.38 -10.18
C ALA A 138 -6.20 15.22 -9.94
N PHE A 139 -5.05 14.67 -10.35
CA PHE A 139 -3.74 15.30 -10.30
C PHE A 139 -3.46 16.06 -11.59
#